data_AF-A0A3D2MCJ2-F1
#
_entry.id   AF-A0A3D2MCJ2-F1
#
_cell.length_a   1.000
_cell.length_b   1.000
_cell.length_c   1.000
_cell.angle_alpha   90.00
_cell.angle_beta   90.00
_cell.angle_gamma   90.00
#
_symmetry.space_group_name_H-M   'P 1'
#
loop_
_entity.id
_entity.type
_entity.pdbx_description
1 polymer ?
#
loop_
_entity_poly.entity_id
_entity_poly.type
_entity_poly.pdbx_seq_one_letter_code
_entity_poly.pdbx_strand_id
1 'polypeptide(L)'
;MKSSINDVKRGKHFNSILKLIEMGNTELAKKELRKVLNYYYYNEAALSVYVRLLFMDGEFDKVKELSEEYLDNREIAYYYALVLKYSGDIEKSKELFKYSYNEGKVRALIQYIVILIKEEKYEEAYKQFIKIPEKYALENELEVNILRRYIYKNIYPELNDVMKSENLRYFSSQIVEYDDSILEDKIERNQILGRSKFNGEIDIKNIISYVKEKIENTEPSYYDLFDRYIIVYPKIGTVDKKNTDYLMVITNLNTKEIVNIYPCSGVYINNVEKSDVMTKKYIIE
;
A
#
# COMPACT_ATOMS: atom_id res chain seq x y z
N MET A 1 -37.77 11.71 -22.82
CA MET A 1 -37.49 12.87 -21.94
C MET A 1 -37.44 12.58 -20.44
N LYS A 2 -37.99 11.47 -19.92
CA LYS A 2 -37.87 11.12 -18.48
C LYS A 2 -36.53 10.46 -18.08
N SER A 3 -35.81 9.80 -18.99
CA SER A 3 -34.51 9.16 -18.68
C SER A 3 -33.39 10.19 -18.41
N SER A 4 -33.27 11.22 -19.25
CA SER A 4 -32.19 12.22 -19.14
C SER A 4 -32.21 13.04 -17.84
N ILE A 5 -33.38 13.29 -17.25
CA ILE A 5 -33.49 14.03 -15.98
C ILE A 5 -33.01 13.17 -14.80
N ASN A 6 -33.28 11.86 -14.83
CA ASN A 6 -32.84 10.94 -13.79
C ASN A 6 -31.33 10.69 -13.87
N ASP A 7 -30.76 10.62 -15.07
CA ASP A 7 -29.31 10.46 -15.26
C ASP A 7 -28.53 11.70 -14.79
N VAL A 8 -29.04 12.90 -15.06
CA VAL A 8 -28.45 14.16 -14.57
C VAL A 8 -28.52 14.26 -13.04
N LYS A 9 -29.63 13.83 -12.42
CA LYS A 9 -29.75 13.78 -10.96
C LYS A 9 -28.82 12.75 -10.33
N ARG A 10 -28.67 11.57 -10.96
CA ARG A 10 -27.74 10.50 -10.54
C ARG A 10 -26.29 10.98 -10.59
N GLY A 11 -25.88 11.63 -11.67
CA GLY A 11 -24.53 12.22 -11.78
C GLY A 11 -24.26 13.29 -10.73
N LYS A 12 -25.23 14.18 -10.45
CA LYS A 12 -25.11 15.18 -9.38
C LYS A 12 -24.99 14.55 -7.99
N HIS A 13 -25.76 13.50 -7.71
CA HIS A 13 -25.69 12.80 -6.44
C HIS A 13 -24.35 12.07 -6.27
N PHE A 14 -23.86 11.36 -7.29
CA PHE A 14 -22.54 10.73 -7.23
C PHE A 14 -21.41 11.76 -7.02
N ASN A 15 -21.46 12.90 -7.71
CA ASN A 15 -20.49 13.99 -7.49
C ASN A 15 -20.54 14.55 -6.05
N SER A 16 -21.71 14.58 -5.42
CA SER A 16 -21.81 14.99 -4.01
C SER A 16 -21.13 13.99 -3.07
N ILE A 17 -21.20 12.69 -3.38
CA ILE A 17 -20.49 11.64 -2.65
C ILE A 17 -18.98 11.80 -2.80
N LEU A 18 -18.49 12.05 -4.03
CA LEU A 18 -17.07 12.27 -4.28
C LEU A 18 -16.55 13.48 -3.47
N LYS A 19 -17.31 14.57 -3.39
CA LYS A 19 -16.98 15.72 -2.54
C LYS A 19 -16.92 15.38 -1.05
N LEU A 20 -17.81 14.50 -0.56
CA LEU A 20 -17.72 14.04 0.83
C LEU A 20 -16.38 13.33 1.09
N ILE A 21 -15.93 12.51 0.15
CA ILE A 21 -14.63 11.82 0.25
C ILE A 21 -13.48 12.82 0.24
N GLU A 22 -13.51 13.81 -0.66
CA GLU A 22 -12.51 14.89 -0.71
C GLU A 22 -12.43 15.68 0.61
N MET A 23 -13.56 15.86 1.29
CA MET A 23 -13.64 16.51 2.60
C MET A 23 -13.26 15.59 3.77
N GLY A 24 -12.91 14.32 3.52
CA GLY A 24 -12.58 13.34 4.56
C GLY A 24 -13.78 12.72 5.29
N ASN A 25 -15.01 12.96 4.81
CA ASN A 25 -16.24 12.41 5.39
C ASN A 25 -16.52 10.99 4.86
N THR A 26 -15.59 10.06 5.03
CA THR A 26 -15.63 8.71 4.44
C THR A 26 -16.80 7.88 4.93
N GLU A 27 -17.17 7.95 6.21
CA GLU A 27 -18.33 7.23 6.76
C GLU A 27 -19.66 7.64 6.12
N LEU A 28 -19.87 8.96 5.98
CA LEU A 28 -21.08 9.46 5.32
C LEU A 28 -21.07 9.09 3.83
N ALA A 29 -19.91 9.17 3.17
CA ALA A 29 -19.77 8.75 1.78
C ALA A 29 -20.12 7.25 1.59
N LYS A 30 -19.63 6.36 2.46
CA LYS A 30 -19.99 4.93 2.45
C LYS A 30 -21.49 4.72 2.61
N LYS A 31 -22.14 5.46 3.52
CA LYS A 31 -23.60 5.39 3.73
C LYS A 31 -24.38 5.80 2.47
N GLU A 32 -23.98 6.88 1.81
CA GLU A 32 -24.63 7.32 0.57
C GLU A 32 -24.36 6.36 -0.61
N LEU A 33 -23.14 5.80 -0.71
CA LEU A 33 -22.82 4.78 -1.71
C LEU A 33 -23.69 3.54 -1.57
N ARG A 34 -23.91 3.06 -0.34
CA ARG A 34 -24.83 1.93 -0.08
C ARG A 34 -26.24 2.21 -0.57
N LYS A 35 -26.76 3.43 -0.37
CA LYS A 35 -28.06 3.82 -0.92
C LYS A 35 -28.05 3.72 -2.43
N VAL A 36 -27.03 4.27 -3.10
CA VAL A 36 -26.90 4.20 -4.56
C VAL A 36 -26.89 2.75 -5.04
N LEU A 37 -26.13 1.87 -4.39
CA LEU A 37 -26.04 0.45 -4.74
C LEU A 37 -27.36 -0.30 -4.51
N ASN A 38 -28.13 0.06 -3.47
CA ASN A 38 -29.45 -0.51 -3.22
C ASN A 38 -30.51 -0.07 -4.26
N TYR A 39 -30.41 1.16 -4.77
CA TYR A 39 -31.36 1.69 -5.75
C TYR A 39 -31.02 1.32 -7.20
N TYR A 40 -29.73 1.16 -7.50
CA TYR A 40 -29.24 0.82 -8.84
C TYR A 40 -28.42 -0.45 -8.74
N TYR A 41 -29.08 -1.58 -8.95
CA TYR A 41 -28.41 -2.88 -9.04
C TYR A 41 -27.26 -2.77 -10.05
N TYR A 42 -26.04 -3.03 -9.60
CA TYR A 42 -24.80 -2.92 -10.38
C TYR A 42 -24.49 -1.52 -10.94
N ASN A 43 -24.16 -0.58 -10.04
CA ASN A 43 -23.49 0.67 -10.41
C ASN A 43 -21.97 0.52 -10.25
N GLU A 44 -21.28 0.11 -11.31
CA GLU A 44 -19.83 -0.14 -11.34
C GLU A 44 -18.99 0.99 -10.72
N ALA A 45 -19.29 2.25 -11.06
CA ALA A 45 -18.54 3.39 -10.53
C ALA A 45 -18.73 3.56 -9.02
N ALA A 46 -19.97 3.40 -8.53
CA ALA A 46 -20.25 3.45 -7.09
C ALA A 46 -19.63 2.27 -6.36
N LEU A 47 -19.68 1.08 -6.97
CA LEU A 47 -19.14 -0.15 -6.41
C LEU A 47 -17.61 -0.08 -6.28
N SER A 48 -16.92 0.43 -7.32
CA SER A 48 -15.48 0.66 -7.34
C SER A 48 -15.02 1.63 -6.25
N VAL A 49 -15.77 2.73 -6.04
CA VAL A 49 -15.45 3.69 -4.97
C VAL A 49 -15.73 3.08 -3.60
N TYR A 50 -16.82 2.34 -3.46
CA TYR A 50 -17.22 1.73 -2.20
C TYR A 50 -16.24 0.65 -1.73
N VAL A 51 -15.83 -0.28 -2.62
CA VAL A 51 -14.84 -1.32 -2.28
C VAL A 51 -13.50 -0.70 -1.88
N ARG A 52 -13.08 0.38 -2.55
CA ARG A 52 -11.87 1.12 -2.17
C ARG A 52 -11.96 1.68 -0.76
N LEU A 53 -13.09 2.30 -0.40
CA LEU A 53 -13.27 2.86 0.94
C LEU A 53 -13.27 1.77 2.01
N LEU A 54 -13.96 0.64 1.77
CA LEU A 54 -13.91 -0.52 2.66
C LEU A 54 -12.48 -0.99 2.88
N PHE A 55 -11.71 -1.15 1.79
CA PHE A 55 -10.31 -1.54 1.88
C PHE A 55 -9.46 -0.53 2.66
N MET A 56 -9.63 0.76 2.41
CA MET A 56 -8.90 1.83 3.11
C MET A 56 -9.21 1.87 4.61
N ASP A 57 -10.44 1.53 4.99
CA ASP A 57 -10.85 1.43 6.39
C ASP A 57 -10.50 0.07 7.02
N GLY A 58 -9.85 -0.84 6.29
CA GLY A 58 -9.48 -2.16 6.78
C GLY A 58 -10.66 -3.13 6.94
N GLU A 59 -11.80 -2.85 6.31
CA GLU A 59 -12.99 -3.72 6.32
C GLU A 59 -12.82 -4.88 5.31
N PHE A 60 -11.76 -5.68 5.46
CA PHE A 60 -11.35 -6.68 4.46
C PHE A 60 -12.34 -7.82 4.26
N ASP A 61 -13.03 -8.26 5.32
CA ASP A 61 -14.08 -9.29 5.21
C ASP A 61 -15.21 -8.82 4.28
N LYS A 62 -15.62 -7.56 4.39
CA LYS A 62 -16.64 -6.97 3.49
C LYS A 62 -16.12 -6.78 2.07
N VAL A 63 -14.84 -6.48 1.90
CA VAL A 63 -14.22 -6.46 0.57
C VAL A 63 -14.31 -7.85 -0.05
N LYS A 64 -13.99 -8.91 0.71
CA LYS A 64 -14.09 -10.30 0.24
C LYS A 64 -15.52 -10.69 -0.12
N GLU A 65 -16.48 -10.50 0.79
CA GLU A 65 -17.92 -10.78 0.55
C GLU A 65 -18.42 -10.09 -0.73
N LEU A 66 -18.13 -8.80 -0.87
CA LEU A 66 -18.52 -8.03 -2.06
C LEU A 66 -17.83 -8.53 -3.32
N SER A 67 -16.59 -9.00 -3.21
CA SER A 67 -15.81 -9.46 -4.36
C SER A 67 -16.34 -10.76 -4.91
N GLU A 68 -16.83 -11.67 -4.07
CA GLU A 68 -17.41 -12.95 -4.51
C GLU A 68 -18.60 -12.77 -5.47
N GLU A 69 -19.34 -11.65 -5.37
CA GLU A 69 -20.47 -11.34 -6.24
C GLU A 69 -20.09 -10.63 -7.55
N TYR A 70 -18.93 -9.96 -7.60
CA TYR A 70 -18.57 -9.00 -8.65
C TYR A 70 -17.12 -9.10 -9.15
N LEU A 71 -16.57 -10.32 -9.23
CA LEU A 71 -15.19 -10.55 -9.70
C LEU A 71 -14.94 -10.13 -11.15
N ASP A 72 -15.99 -9.96 -11.96
CA ASP A 72 -15.91 -9.47 -13.34
C ASP A 72 -15.54 -7.98 -13.42
N ASN A 73 -15.53 -7.28 -12.30
CA ASN A 73 -15.10 -5.90 -12.23
C ASN A 73 -13.61 -5.78 -11.89
N ARG A 74 -12.84 -5.12 -12.77
CA ARG A 74 -11.39 -4.97 -12.59
C ARG A 74 -10.96 -4.27 -11.31
N GLU A 75 -11.72 -3.30 -10.80
CA GLU A 75 -11.38 -2.59 -9.55
C GLU A 75 -11.60 -3.50 -8.35
N ILE A 76 -12.72 -4.22 -8.33
CA ILE A 76 -13.06 -5.17 -7.27
C ILE A 76 -12.06 -6.31 -7.25
N ALA A 77 -11.76 -6.91 -8.41
CA ALA A 77 -10.75 -7.95 -8.54
C ALA A 77 -9.37 -7.48 -8.01
N TYR A 78 -8.98 -6.23 -8.25
CA TYR A 78 -7.74 -5.67 -7.72
C TYR A 78 -7.74 -5.53 -6.20
N TYR A 79 -8.80 -4.98 -5.61
CA TYR A 79 -8.87 -4.85 -4.15
C TYR A 79 -8.98 -6.21 -3.47
N TYR A 80 -9.65 -7.17 -4.09
CA TYR A 80 -9.68 -8.54 -3.60
C TYR A 80 -8.31 -9.19 -3.67
N ALA A 81 -7.58 -9.01 -4.78
CA ALA A 81 -6.20 -9.50 -4.91
C ALA A 81 -5.29 -8.94 -3.80
N LEU A 82 -5.43 -7.66 -3.43
CA LEU A 82 -4.70 -7.08 -2.30
C LEU A 82 -5.06 -7.76 -0.97
N VAL A 83 -6.35 -8.01 -0.71
CA VAL A 83 -6.80 -8.73 0.49
C VAL A 83 -6.20 -10.15 0.53
N LEU A 84 -6.26 -10.87 -0.58
CA LEU A 84 -5.68 -12.22 -0.69
C LEU A 84 -4.17 -12.21 -0.47
N LYS A 85 -3.46 -11.26 -1.10
CA LYS A 85 -2.02 -11.05 -0.89
C LYS A 85 -1.68 -10.88 0.58
N TYR A 86 -2.46 -10.04 1.29
CA TYR A 86 -2.24 -9.80 2.70
C TYR A 86 -2.55 -11.03 3.56
N SER A 87 -3.61 -11.78 3.23
CA SER A 87 -3.97 -13.03 3.92
C SER A 87 -3.03 -14.21 3.65
N GLY A 88 -2.17 -14.12 2.63
CA GLY A 88 -1.21 -15.14 2.25
C GLY A 88 -1.61 -16.04 1.08
N ASP A 89 -2.80 -15.85 0.48
CA ASP A 89 -3.18 -16.55 -0.77
C ASP A 89 -2.54 -15.87 -1.99
N ILE A 90 -1.22 -16.07 -2.12
CA ILE A 90 -0.39 -15.41 -3.13
C ILE A 90 -0.74 -15.86 -4.55
N GLU A 91 -1.04 -17.15 -4.76
CA GLU A 91 -1.36 -17.67 -6.09
C GLU A 91 -2.66 -17.07 -6.63
N LYS A 92 -3.74 -17.08 -5.83
CA LYS A 92 -5.01 -16.48 -6.24
C LYS A 92 -4.89 -14.97 -6.43
N SER A 93 -4.13 -14.31 -5.56
CA SER A 93 -3.78 -12.89 -5.72
C SER A 93 -3.10 -12.61 -7.07
N LYS A 94 -2.10 -13.41 -7.47
CA LYS A 94 -1.43 -13.27 -8.77
C LYS A 94 -2.39 -13.42 -9.95
N GLU A 95 -3.29 -14.41 -9.90
CA GLU A 95 -4.31 -14.60 -10.95
C GLU A 95 -5.19 -13.36 -11.12
N LEU A 96 -5.69 -12.80 -10.01
CA LEU A 96 -6.57 -11.64 -10.04
C LEU A 96 -5.84 -10.35 -10.44
N PHE A 97 -4.58 -10.17 -10.05
CA PHE A 97 -3.79 -9.03 -10.54
C PHE A 97 -3.56 -9.11 -12.06
N LYS A 98 -3.28 -10.29 -12.60
CA LYS A 98 -3.18 -10.49 -14.06
C LYS A 98 -4.51 -10.18 -14.76
N TYR A 99 -5.61 -10.71 -14.23
CA TYR A 99 -6.96 -10.42 -14.76
C TYR A 99 -7.24 -8.91 -14.78
N SER A 100 -7.10 -8.25 -13.64
CA SER A 100 -7.37 -6.82 -13.50
C SER A 100 -6.48 -5.95 -14.42
N TYR A 101 -5.21 -6.35 -14.60
CA TYR A 101 -4.32 -5.69 -15.56
C TYR A 101 -4.79 -5.86 -17.00
N ASN A 102 -5.19 -7.07 -17.40
CA ASN A 102 -5.71 -7.34 -18.74
C ASN A 102 -6.99 -6.53 -19.03
N GLU A 103 -7.79 -6.25 -18.01
CA GLU A 103 -8.96 -5.35 -18.07
C GLU A 103 -8.59 -3.85 -17.99
N GLY A 104 -7.30 -3.52 -18.05
CA GLY A 104 -6.79 -2.15 -18.18
C GLY A 104 -6.35 -1.47 -16.88
N LYS A 105 -6.29 -2.18 -15.75
CA LYS A 105 -5.80 -1.61 -14.48
C LYS A 105 -4.29 -1.77 -14.34
N VAL A 106 -3.53 -0.79 -14.84
CA VAL A 106 -2.04 -0.81 -14.80
C VAL A 106 -1.47 -1.02 -13.40
N ARG A 107 -2.12 -0.47 -12.35
CA ARG A 107 -1.66 -0.63 -10.96
C ARG A 107 -1.67 -2.11 -10.49
N ALA A 108 -2.45 -2.98 -11.13
CA ALA A 108 -2.42 -4.42 -10.86
C ALA A 108 -1.10 -5.06 -11.34
N LEU A 109 -0.55 -4.61 -12.48
CA LEU A 109 0.76 -5.06 -12.97
C LEU A 109 1.88 -4.74 -11.98
N ILE A 110 1.84 -3.55 -11.38
CA ILE A 110 2.80 -3.14 -10.34
C ILE A 110 2.80 -4.14 -9.17
N GLN A 111 1.62 -4.50 -8.66
CA GLN A 111 1.52 -5.47 -7.56
C GLN A 111 1.95 -6.87 -7.98
N TYR A 112 1.69 -7.27 -9.23
CA TYR A 112 2.21 -8.52 -9.76
C TYR A 112 3.75 -8.54 -9.82
N ILE A 113 4.38 -7.46 -10.30
CA ILE A 113 5.84 -7.32 -10.34
C ILE A 113 6.44 -7.38 -8.93
N VAL A 114 5.81 -6.72 -7.95
CA VAL A 114 6.22 -6.78 -6.55
C VAL A 114 6.24 -8.22 -6.03
N ILE A 115 5.22 -9.02 -6.33
CA ILE A 115 5.17 -10.43 -5.92
C ILE A 115 6.32 -11.21 -6.58
N LEU A 116 6.59 -10.97 -7.87
CA LEU A 116 7.71 -11.62 -8.56
C LEU A 116 9.06 -11.25 -7.94
N ILE A 117 9.26 -9.99 -7.51
CA ILE A 117 10.46 -9.58 -6.78
C ILE A 117 10.55 -10.27 -5.41
N LYS A 118 9.43 -10.35 -4.68
CA LYS A 118 9.35 -11.06 -3.39
C LYS A 118 9.66 -12.56 -3.53
N GLU A 119 9.27 -13.16 -4.65
CA GLU A 119 9.60 -14.54 -5.03
C GLU A 119 11.00 -14.68 -5.69
N GLU A 120 11.80 -13.61 -5.74
CA GLU A 120 13.13 -13.54 -6.35
C GLU A 120 13.19 -13.92 -7.84
N LYS A 121 12.05 -13.80 -8.54
CA LYS A 121 11.92 -14.07 -9.99
C LYS A 121 12.23 -12.83 -10.81
N TYR A 122 13.45 -12.31 -10.71
CA TYR A 122 13.83 -11.01 -11.27
C TYR A 122 13.73 -10.92 -12.79
N GLU A 123 14.03 -11.99 -13.53
CA GLU A 123 13.92 -12.02 -14.99
C GLU A 123 12.45 -11.97 -15.44
N GLU A 124 11.55 -12.66 -14.73
CA GLU A 124 10.12 -12.56 -15.00
C GLU A 124 9.60 -11.17 -14.62
N ALA A 125 10.03 -10.63 -13.48
CA ALA A 125 9.71 -9.29 -13.04
C ALA A 125 10.11 -8.25 -14.10
N TYR A 126 11.31 -8.37 -14.68
CA TYR A 126 11.78 -7.51 -15.78
C TYR A 126 10.89 -7.60 -17.02
N LYS A 127 10.53 -8.81 -17.45
CA LYS A 127 9.62 -9.02 -18.60
C LYS A 127 8.26 -8.35 -18.41
N GLN A 128 7.78 -8.25 -17.18
CA GLN A 128 6.55 -7.52 -16.88
C GLN A 128 6.78 -6.01 -16.73
N PHE A 129 7.90 -5.61 -16.12
CA PHE A 129 8.27 -4.21 -15.90
C PHE A 129 8.32 -3.42 -17.21
N ILE A 130 8.90 -3.97 -18.27
CA ILE A 130 8.96 -3.31 -19.59
C ILE A 130 7.59 -3.12 -20.25
N LYS A 131 6.52 -3.74 -19.73
CA LYS A 131 5.14 -3.57 -20.20
C LYS A 131 4.41 -2.42 -19.50
N ILE A 132 5.02 -1.77 -18.51
CA ILE A 132 4.44 -0.60 -17.85
C ILE A 132 4.33 0.53 -18.90
N PRO A 133 3.13 1.08 -19.15
CA PRO A 133 2.96 2.17 -20.11
C PRO A 133 3.77 3.41 -19.72
N GLU A 134 4.42 4.05 -20.68
CA GLU A 134 5.26 5.25 -20.48
C GLU A 134 4.51 6.36 -19.71
N LYS A 135 3.26 6.63 -20.08
CA LYS A 135 2.41 7.60 -19.38
C LYS A 135 2.28 7.29 -17.89
N TYR A 136 2.06 6.02 -17.53
CA TYR A 136 1.97 5.62 -16.12
C TYR A 136 3.33 5.80 -15.43
N ALA A 137 4.43 5.45 -16.11
CA ALA A 137 5.77 5.59 -15.56
C ALA A 137 6.15 7.05 -15.28
N LEU A 138 5.76 7.99 -16.15
CA LEU A 138 5.97 9.42 -15.93
C LEU A 138 5.14 9.95 -14.75
N GLU A 139 3.88 9.54 -14.65
CA GLU A 139 2.98 9.96 -13.56
C GLU A 139 3.35 9.32 -12.21
N ASN A 140 3.99 8.14 -12.22
CA ASN A 140 4.31 7.33 -11.03
C ASN A 140 5.81 7.05 -10.91
N GLU A 141 6.63 8.04 -11.25
CA GLU A 141 8.09 7.92 -11.38
C GLU A 141 8.77 7.28 -10.16
N LEU A 142 8.35 7.64 -8.95
CA LEU A 142 8.92 7.09 -7.71
C LEU A 142 8.71 5.57 -7.59
N GLU A 143 7.47 5.11 -7.81
CA GLU A 143 7.10 3.70 -7.73
C GLU A 143 7.85 2.88 -8.80
N VAL A 144 7.83 3.35 -10.04
CA VAL A 144 8.51 2.68 -11.15
C VAL A 144 10.03 2.65 -10.96
N ASN A 145 10.61 3.72 -10.42
CA ASN A 145 12.04 3.76 -10.11
C ASN A 145 12.43 2.77 -9.02
N ILE A 146 11.61 2.58 -7.99
CA ILE A 146 11.85 1.57 -6.94
C ILE A 146 11.88 0.17 -7.55
N LEU A 147 10.88 -0.19 -8.36
CA LEU A 147 10.84 -1.49 -9.04
C LEU A 147 12.06 -1.70 -9.95
N ARG A 148 12.41 -0.67 -10.72
CA ARG A 148 13.60 -0.68 -11.59
C ARG A 148 14.86 -0.99 -10.79
N ARG A 149 15.03 -0.44 -9.58
CA ARG A 149 16.21 -0.67 -8.75
C ARG A 149 16.27 -2.08 -8.18
N TYR A 150 15.16 -2.62 -7.68
CA TYR A 150 15.14 -4.02 -7.26
C TYR A 150 15.50 -4.98 -8.40
N ILE A 151 14.96 -4.72 -9.60
CA ILE A 151 15.23 -5.58 -10.75
C ILE A 151 16.69 -5.41 -11.19
N TYR A 152 17.14 -4.19 -11.50
CA TYR A 152 18.43 -3.95 -12.16
C TYR A 152 19.62 -4.28 -11.26
N LYS A 153 19.52 -4.06 -9.94
CA LYS A 153 20.56 -4.48 -8.99
C LYS A 153 20.84 -5.99 -9.09
N ASN A 154 19.82 -6.79 -9.38
CA ASN A 154 19.92 -8.25 -9.43
C ASN A 154 20.28 -8.79 -10.83
N ILE A 155 19.70 -8.23 -11.92
CA ILE A 155 19.92 -8.77 -13.28
C ILE A 155 20.94 -7.98 -14.12
N TYR A 156 21.25 -6.73 -13.75
CA TYR A 156 22.18 -5.84 -14.47
C TYR A 156 23.06 -5.03 -13.50
N PRO A 157 23.90 -5.66 -12.66
CA PRO A 157 24.67 -4.98 -11.62
C PRO A 157 25.58 -3.87 -12.16
N GLU A 158 26.24 -4.09 -13.30
CA GLU A 158 27.11 -3.10 -13.95
C GLU A 158 26.34 -1.84 -14.38
N LEU A 159 25.14 -2.02 -14.95
CA LEU A 159 24.27 -0.89 -15.31
C LEU A 159 23.79 -0.17 -14.06
N ASN A 160 23.48 -0.91 -12.99
CA ASN A 160 23.07 -0.32 -11.74
C ASN A 160 24.18 0.58 -11.16
N ASP A 161 25.45 0.19 -11.27
CA ASP A 161 26.60 1.00 -10.85
C ASP A 161 26.73 2.30 -11.64
N VAL A 162 26.56 2.25 -12.97
CA VAL A 162 26.51 3.48 -13.79
C VAL A 162 25.37 4.39 -13.33
N MET A 163 24.19 3.82 -13.14
CA MET A 163 23.00 4.55 -12.71
C MET A 163 23.04 5.04 -11.25
N LYS A 164 24.00 4.61 -10.42
CA LYS A 164 24.25 5.18 -9.07
C LYS A 164 24.81 6.59 -9.16
N SER A 165 25.58 6.89 -10.22
CA SER A 165 26.20 8.20 -10.43
C SER A 165 25.19 9.29 -10.80
N GLU A 166 23.96 8.89 -11.17
CA GLU A 166 22.83 9.79 -11.36
C GLU A 166 22.15 10.08 -10.01
N ASN A 167 21.71 11.31 -9.78
CA ASN A 167 21.17 11.81 -8.52
C ASN A 167 19.90 11.03 -8.09
N LEU A 168 20.08 9.94 -7.34
CA LEU A 168 19.01 9.04 -6.93
C LEU A 168 18.15 9.63 -5.82
N ARG A 169 16.83 9.46 -5.93
CA ARG A 169 15.92 9.76 -4.82
C ARG A 169 16.15 8.76 -3.68
N TYR A 170 15.94 9.24 -2.45
CA TYR A 170 16.19 8.53 -1.19
C TYR A 170 15.89 7.01 -1.20
N PHE A 171 14.67 6.60 -1.53
CA PHE A 171 14.32 5.18 -1.48
C PHE A 171 15.07 4.34 -2.53
N SER A 172 15.28 4.91 -3.71
CA SER A 172 16.03 4.25 -4.78
C SER A 172 17.50 4.10 -4.43
N SER A 173 18.11 5.07 -3.74
CA SER A 173 19.50 4.96 -3.29
C SER A 173 19.64 3.90 -2.20
N GLN A 174 18.74 3.89 -1.21
CA GLN A 174 18.75 2.92 -0.11
C GLN A 174 18.53 1.45 -0.54
N ILE A 175 17.89 1.20 -1.69
CA ILE A 175 17.80 -0.16 -2.29
C ILE A 175 19.16 -0.62 -2.84
N VAL A 176 19.92 0.33 -3.37
CA VAL A 176 21.13 0.06 -4.14
C VAL A 176 22.36 0.00 -3.24
N GLU A 177 22.52 0.99 -2.36
CA GLU A 177 23.58 1.12 -1.37
C GLU A 177 22.95 1.60 -0.06
N TYR A 178 22.71 0.65 0.83
CA TYR A 178 22.08 0.91 2.12
C TYR A 178 23.06 1.58 3.08
N ASP A 179 22.60 2.57 3.83
CA ASP A 179 23.41 3.31 4.80
C ASP A 179 22.55 3.75 5.99
N ASP A 180 22.88 3.25 7.18
CA ASP A 180 22.19 3.58 8.43
C ASP A 180 22.26 5.08 8.77
N SER A 181 23.34 5.78 8.41
CA SER A 181 23.45 7.22 8.69
C SER A 181 22.40 8.04 7.93
N ILE A 182 22.08 7.62 6.70
CA ILE A 182 21.04 8.23 5.88
C ILE A 182 19.64 7.94 6.46
N LEU A 183 19.43 6.78 7.10
CA LEU A 183 18.21 6.48 7.85
C LEU A 183 18.08 7.40 9.08
N GLU A 184 19.15 7.56 9.87
CA GLU A 184 19.18 8.47 11.04
C GLU A 184 18.76 9.89 10.63
N ASP A 185 19.42 10.45 9.61
CA ASP A 185 19.12 11.77 9.05
C ASP A 185 17.68 11.88 8.52
N LYS A 186 17.11 10.79 8.01
CA LYS A 186 15.75 10.75 7.49
C LYS A 186 14.73 10.79 8.62
N ILE A 187 14.94 9.99 9.67
CA ILE A 187 14.06 9.96 10.84
C ILE A 187 14.06 11.33 11.51
N GLU A 188 15.23 11.94 11.71
CA GLU A 188 15.37 13.26 12.32
C GLU A 188 14.60 14.33 11.52
N ARG A 189 14.79 14.39 10.20
CA ARG A 189 14.04 15.33 9.33
C ARG A 189 12.53 15.10 9.33
N ASN A 190 12.09 13.85 9.45
CA ASN A 190 10.66 13.50 9.47
C ASN A 190 9.98 13.90 10.80
N GLN A 191 10.72 14.20 11.87
CA GLN A 191 10.12 14.66 13.15
C GLN A 191 9.36 16.00 13.01
N ILE A 192 9.67 16.78 11.98
CA ILE A 192 9.24 18.18 11.86
C ILE A 192 7.95 18.31 11.02
N LEU A 193 7.64 17.35 10.14
CA LEU A 193 6.61 17.50 9.10
C LEU A 193 5.69 16.27 9.00
N GLY A 194 4.38 16.48 9.10
CA GLY A 194 3.37 15.48 8.72
C GLY A 194 2.31 15.15 9.78
N ARG A 195 1.49 14.15 9.45
CA ARG A 195 0.41 13.62 10.30
C ARG A 195 0.90 12.68 11.39
N SER A 196 2.09 12.09 11.22
CA SER A 196 2.75 11.21 12.18
C SER A 196 3.97 11.92 12.77
N LYS A 197 4.11 11.89 14.10
CA LYS A 197 5.19 12.58 14.83
C LYS A 197 5.62 11.76 16.03
N PHE A 198 6.93 11.71 16.28
CA PHE A 198 7.47 11.18 17.52
C PHE A 198 7.18 12.13 18.70
N ASN A 199 7.13 11.57 19.91
CA ASN A 199 6.93 12.35 21.13
C ASN A 199 8.27 12.86 21.68
N GLY A 200 8.44 14.18 21.75
CA GLY A 200 9.62 14.80 22.36
C GLY A 200 10.93 14.50 21.61
N GLU A 201 12.05 14.67 22.32
CA GLU A 201 13.35 14.20 21.86
C GLU A 201 13.43 12.68 21.96
N ILE A 202 13.73 12.01 20.84
CA ILE A 202 13.90 10.56 20.79
C ILE A 202 15.37 10.19 20.63
N ASP A 203 15.76 9.09 21.26
CA ASP A 203 17.03 8.44 20.97
C ASP A 203 16.87 7.58 19.70
N ILE A 204 17.18 8.18 18.55
CA ILE A 204 17.05 7.54 17.23
C ILE A 204 17.87 6.25 17.17
N LYS A 205 19.07 6.23 17.75
CA LYS A 205 19.97 5.07 17.72
C LYS A 205 19.38 3.91 18.51
N ASN A 206 18.87 4.19 19.71
CA ASN A 206 18.18 3.18 20.51
C ASN A 206 16.95 2.62 19.78
N ILE A 207 16.14 3.47 19.13
CA ILE A 207 15.00 3.02 18.33
C ILE A 207 15.45 2.08 17.20
N ILE A 208 16.47 2.45 16.44
CA ILE A 208 17.00 1.62 15.35
C ILE A 208 17.49 0.27 15.89
N SER A 209 18.27 0.27 16.98
CA SER A 209 18.77 -0.95 17.61
C SER A 209 17.63 -1.87 18.07
N TYR A 210 16.64 -1.32 18.78
CA TYR A 210 15.46 -2.06 19.22
C TYR A 210 14.69 -2.68 18.04
N VAL A 211 14.47 -1.89 16.98
CA VAL A 211 13.76 -2.36 15.80
C VAL A 211 14.53 -3.48 15.09
N LYS A 212 15.85 -3.34 14.92
CA LYS A 212 16.70 -4.37 14.30
C LYS A 212 16.58 -5.71 15.02
N GLU A 213 16.63 -5.70 16.36
CA GLU A 213 16.45 -6.90 17.19
C GLU A 213 15.08 -7.55 16.94
N LYS A 214 14.01 -6.75 16.94
CA LYS A 214 12.63 -7.25 16.78
C LYS A 214 12.34 -7.88 15.41
N ILE A 215 12.95 -7.36 14.34
CA ILE A 215 12.66 -7.84 12.98
C ILE A 215 13.62 -8.93 12.48
N GLU A 216 14.74 -9.18 13.18
CA GLU A 216 15.82 -10.06 12.71
C GLU A 216 15.32 -11.42 12.24
N ASN A 217 14.49 -12.08 13.06
CA ASN A 217 13.96 -13.42 12.80
C ASN A 217 12.44 -13.44 12.59
N THR A 218 11.85 -12.27 12.28
CA THR A 218 10.40 -12.11 12.14
C THR A 218 10.05 -11.85 10.68
N GLU A 219 9.02 -12.49 10.15
CA GLU A 219 8.49 -12.17 8.83
C GLU A 219 7.80 -10.79 8.83
N PRO A 220 7.81 -10.05 7.70
CA PRO A 220 7.09 -8.78 7.62
C PRO A 220 5.60 -8.99 7.85
N SER A 221 4.97 -8.03 8.52
CA SER A 221 3.52 -7.97 8.71
C SER A 221 2.84 -8.02 7.34
N TYR A 222 3.26 -7.19 6.38
CA TYR A 222 2.80 -7.25 5.00
C TYR A 222 3.83 -6.58 4.08
N TYR A 223 3.60 -6.63 2.77
CA TYR A 223 4.49 -5.97 1.81
C TYR A 223 3.74 -5.28 0.66
N ASP A 224 4.32 -4.18 0.19
CA ASP A 224 3.96 -3.47 -1.04
C ASP A 224 5.22 -3.28 -1.91
N LEU A 225 5.69 -2.05 -2.15
CA LEU A 225 7.00 -1.80 -2.74
C LEU A 225 8.14 -2.10 -1.74
N PHE A 226 7.82 -2.25 -0.46
CA PHE A 226 8.73 -2.55 0.63
C PHE A 226 8.11 -3.59 1.55
N ASP A 227 8.96 -4.24 2.35
CA ASP A 227 8.53 -5.03 3.48
C ASP A 227 8.15 -4.09 4.63
N ARG A 228 7.09 -4.42 5.35
CA ARG A 228 6.54 -3.58 6.42
C ARG A 228 6.32 -4.38 7.68
N TYR A 229 6.80 -3.83 8.79
CA TYR A 229 6.67 -4.39 10.12
C TYR A 229 5.95 -3.38 11.01
N ILE A 230 5.09 -3.88 11.89
CA ILE A 230 4.42 -3.09 12.89
C ILE A 230 4.86 -3.58 14.25
N ILE A 231 5.50 -2.69 15.01
CA ILE A 231 6.15 -3.05 16.28
C ILE A 231 5.52 -2.24 17.41
N VAL A 232 5.22 -2.91 18.52
CA VAL A 232 4.78 -2.24 19.75
C VAL A 232 5.96 -1.46 20.34
N TYR A 233 5.75 -0.17 20.51
CA TYR A 233 6.64 0.74 21.21
C TYR A 233 5.78 1.75 22.00
N PRO A 234 5.57 1.53 23.31
CA PRO A 234 4.63 2.32 24.10
C PRO A 234 4.93 3.82 24.07
N LYS A 235 3.88 4.63 23.91
CA LYS A 235 3.88 6.10 23.95
C LYS A 235 4.87 6.76 22.98
N ILE A 236 5.16 6.11 21.85
CA ILE A 236 6.21 6.56 20.91
C ILE A 236 5.88 7.86 20.18
N GLY A 237 4.60 8.15 19.94
CA GLY A 237 4.25 9.29 19.11
C GLY A 237 2.77 9.60 19.02
N THR A 238 2.45 10.42 18.03
CA THR A 238 1.09 10.77 17.63
C THR A 238 0.88 10.56 16.14
N VAL A 239 -0.33 10.14 15.76
CA VAL A 239 -0.81 10.12 14.38
C VAL A 239 -2.18 10.80 14.34
N ASP A 240 -2.34 11.80 13.47
CA ASP A 240 -3.55 12.63 13.39
C ASP A 240 -3.99 13.19 14.75
N LYS A 241 -3.00 13.64 15.54
CA LYS A 241 -3.15 14.18 16.91
C LYS A 241 -3.65 13.16 17.96
N LYS A 242 -3.67 11.86 17.64
CA LYS A 242 -3.97 10.78 18.59
C LYS A 242 -2.68 10.07 18.96
N ASN A 243 -2.49 9.76 20.24
CA ASN A 243 -1.34 8.98 20.70
C ASN A 243 -1.33 7.59 20.04
N THR A 244 -0.13 7.07 19.83
CA THR A 244 0.07 5.70 19.35
C THR A 244 1.19 5.00 20.09
N ASP A 245 1.03 3.69 20.21
CA ASP A 245 2.00 2.75 20.80
C ASP A 245 2.67 1.89 19.71
N TYR A 246 2.61 2.31 18.45
CA TYR A 246 3.05 1.50 17.31
C TYR A 246 4.03 2.25 16.41
N LEU A 247 5.08 1.53 16.00
CA LEU A 247 6.02 1.93 14.96
C LEU A 247 5.72 1.16 13.68
N MET A 248 5.67 1.88 12.55
CA MET A 248 5.84 1.29 11.23
C MET A 248 7.32 1.31 10.89
N VAL A 249 7.84 0.14 10.54
CA VAL A 249 9.21 -0.07 10.08
C VAL A 249 9.14 -0.56 8.65
N ILE A 250 9.91 0.06 7.77
CA ILE A 250 9.95 -0.26 6.35
C ILE A 250 11.35 -0.77 6.03
N THR A 251 11.45 -1.94 5.40
CA THR A 251 12.73 -2.47 4.90
C THR A 251 12.71 -2.67 3.39
N ASN A 252 13.89 -2.74 2.78
CA ASN A 252 14.00 -3.24 1.42
C ASN A 252 13.39 -4.65 1.34
N LEU A 253 12.75 -4.97 0.20
CA LEU A 253 12.17 -6.28 -0.03
C LEU A 253 13.27 -7.36 0.08
N ASN A 254 12.94 -8.44 0.79
CA ASN A 254 13.81 -9.62 0.98
C ASN A 254 15.08 -9.34 1.80
N THR A 255 15.17 -8.19 2.47
CA THR A 255 16.27 -7.87 3.38
C THR A 255 15.75 -7.32 4.70
N LYS A 256 16.67 -7.10 5.65
CA LYS A 256 16.42 -6.43 6.94
C LYS A 256 16.99 -5.00 6.99
N GLU A 257 17.36 -4.45 5.84
CA GLU A 257 17.86 -3.09 5.68
C GLU A 257 16.71 -2.09 5.86
N ILE A 258 16.74 -1.30 6.94
CA ILE A 258 15.62 -0.44 7.34
C ILE A 258 15.68 0.90 6.62
N VAL A 259 14.75 1.14 5.71
CA VAL A 259 14.72 2.39 4.93
C VAL A 259 13.81 3.46 5.51
N ASN A 260 13.00 3.15 6.53
CA ASN A 260 12.25 4.17 7.26
C ASN A 260 11.67 3.63 8.58
N ILE A 261 11.52 4.51 9.56
CA ILE A 261 10.81 4.24 10.83
C ILE A 261 9.95 5.46 11.17
N TYR A 262 8.67 5.24 11.50
CA TYR A 262 7.79 6.32 11.95
C TYR A 262 6.62 5.80 12.80
N PRO A 263 6.05 6.61 13.71
CA PRO A 263 4.84 6.24 14.45
C PRO A 263 3.67 5.99 13.51
N CYS A 264 2.89 4.94 13.73
CA CYS A 264 1.76 4.59 12.86
C CYS A 264 0.46 4.44 13.64
N SER A 265 -0.69 4.59 12.97
CA SER A 265 -1.99 4.58 13.65
C SER A 265 -2.41 3.17 14.04
N GLY A 266 -2.82 3.01 15.30
CA GLY A 266 -3.46 1.79 15.80
C GLY A 266 -4.79 1.44 15.12
N VAL A 267 -5.42 2.37 14.40
CA VAL A 267 -6.73 2.10 13.74
C VAL A 267 -6.59 1.08 12.60
N TYR A 268 -5.53 1.20 11.80
CA TYR A 268 -5.25 0.22 10.73
C TYR A 268 -4.99 -1.16 11.33
N ILE A 269 -4.28 -1.20 12.45
CA ILE A 269 -3.90 -2.40 13.19
C ILE A 269 -5.13 -3.07 13.82
N ASN A 270 -5.98 -2.31 14.52
CA ASN A 270 -7.19 -2.81 15.17
C ASN A 270 -8.23 -3.36 14.19
N ASN A 271 -8.24 -2.88 12.95
CA ASN A 271 -9.14 -3.39 11.92
C ASN A 271 -8.57 -4.66 11.27
N VAL A 272 -7.25 -4.76 11.13
CA VAL A 272 -6.55 -5.98 10.73
C VAL A 272 -6.72 -7.10 11.77
N GLU A 273 -6.62 -6.81 13.07
CA GLU A 273 -6.79 -7.81 14.14
C GLU A 273 -8.22 -8.37 14.26
N LYS A 274 -9.22 -7.63 13.77
CA LYS A 274 -10.64 -8.02 13.81
C LYS A 274 -11.10 -8.77 12.56
N SER A 275 -10.26 -8.84 11.54
CA SER A 275 -10.60 -9.42 10.25
C SER A 275 -10.34 -10.92 10.28
N ASP A 276 -11.35 -11.75 10.03
CA ASP A 276 -11.18 -13.21 9.94
C ASP A 276 -10.30 -13.60 8.74
N VAL A 277 -10.24 -12.73 7.73
CA VAL A 277 -9.36 -12.88 6.55
C VAL A 277 -7.89 -12.55 6.84
N MET A 278 -7.58 -11.83 7.92
CA MET A 278 -6.20 -11.42 8.24
C MET A 278 -5.66 -12.26 9.40
N THR A 279 -4.47 -12.83 9.25
CA THR A 279 -3.84 -13.63 10.32
C THR A 279 -3.39 -12.75 11.51
N LYS A 280 -3.41 -13.23 12.76
CA LYS A 280 -2.95 -12.44 13.94
C LYS A 280 -1.44 -12.07 13.96
N LYS A 281 -0.71 -12.22 12.85
CA LYS A 281 0.75 -12.10 12.76
C LYS A 281 1.26 -10.67 12.48
N TYR A 282 0.38 -9.66 12.41
CA TYR A 282 0.79 -8.33 11.93
C TYR A 282 1.47 -7.44 12.96
N ILE A 283 1.42 -7.76 14.26
CA ILE A 283 2.05 -6.95 15.31
C ILE A 283 3.16 -7.75 15.99
N ILE A 284 4.30 -7.11 16.14
CA ILE A 284 5.46 -7.64 16.87
C ILE A 284 5.50 -6.98 18.24
N GLU A 285 5.33 -7.78 19.29
CA GLU A 285 5.48 -7.39 20.70
C GLU A 285 6.95 -7.33 21.12
#